data_AF-A0A1S0UMC6-F1
#
_entry.id   AF-A0A1S0UMC6-F1
#
_cell.length_a   1.000
_cell.length_b   1.000
_cell.length_c   1.000
_cell.angle_alpha   90.00
_cell.angle_beta   90.00
_cell.angle_gamma   90.00
#
_symmetry.space_group_name_H-M   'P 1'
#
loop_
_entity.id
_entity.type
_entity.pdbx_description
1 polymer ?
#
loop_
_entity_poly.entity_id
_entity_poly.type
_entity_poly.pdbx_seq_one_letter_code
_entity_poly.pdbx_strand_id
1 'polypeptide(L)'
;MIISIPRSFPLKSFLTLRQCESNVCLNGATCKVNDQDRSFHCLCPVGFEGLLCESEKVCSLECHNNGVCVFTDVGKPKCNCSEGI
;
A
#
# COMPACT_ATOMS: atom_id res chain seq x y z
N MET A 1 -21.96 12.10 -26.47
CA MET A 1 -21.32 12.69 -25.29
C MET A 1 -19.83 12.74 -25.56
N ILE A 2 -19.31 13.90 -25.97
CA ILE A 2 -17.87 14.09 -26.12
C ILE A 2 -17.32 14.42 -24.74
N ILE A 3 -16.53 13.51 -24.18
CA ILE A 3 -15.87 13.74 -22.89
C ILE A 3 -14.79 14.78 -23.18
N SER A 4 -14.97 15.99 -22.69
CA SER A 4 -14.01 17.09 -22.79
C SER A 4 -12.74 16.70 -22.04
N ILE A 5 -11.79 16.02 -22.69
CA ILE A 5 -10.47 15.76 -22.11
C ILE A 5 -9.77 17.13 -22.06
N PRO A 6 -9.57 17.73 -20.88
CA PRO A 6 -8.92 19.03 -20.83
C PRO A 6 -7.50 18.85 -21.35
N ARG A 7 -7.13 19.65 -22.34
CA ARG A 7 -5.83 19.69 -23.05
C ARG A 7 -4.63 20.01 -22.13
N SER A 8 -4.88 20.03 -20.82
CA SER A 8 -3.96 20.33 -19.72
C SER A 8 -3.55 19.08 -18.92
N PHE A 9 -4.15 17.91 -19.17
CA PHE A 9 -3.69 16.66 -18.56
C PHE A 9 -2.46 16.13 -19.34
N PRO A 10 -1.29 15.98 -18.71
CA PRO A 10 -0.13 15.45 -19.40
C PRO A 10 -0.42 14.01 -19.84
N LEU A 11 -0.21 13.67 -21.12
CA LEU A 11 -0.37 12.30 -21.66
C LEU A 11 0.34 11.20 -20.84
N LYS A 12 1.32 11.57 -20.02
CA LYS A 12 2.00 10.67 -19.07
C LYS A 12 1.14 10.24 -17.88
N SER A 13 0.24 11.09 -17.37
CA SER A 13 -0.65 10.70 -16.26
C SER A 13 -1.71 9.68 -16.69
N PHE A 14 -1.98 9.61 -17.99
CA PHE A 14 -2.83 8.57 -18.57
C PHE A 14 -2.17 7.18 -18.52
N LEU A 15 -0.85 7.07 -18.62
CA LEU A 15 -0.14 5.78 -18.52
C LEU A 15 -0.16 5.23 -17.09
N THR A 16 0.06 6.10 -16.10
CA THR A 16 -0.01 5.73 -14.67
C THR A 16 -1.42 5.42 -14.21
N LEU A 17 -2.43 6.10 -14.77
CA LEU A 17 -3.84 5.75 -14.56
C LEU A 17 -4.17 4.36 -15.11
N ARG A 18 -3.73 4.03 -16.33
CA ARG A 18 -3.90 2.70 -16.94
C ARG A 18 -3.28 1.58 -16.10
N GLN A 19 -2.16 1.87 -15.44
CA GLN A 19 -1.50 0.92 -14.53
C GLN A 19 -2.37 0.65 -13.29
N CYS A 20 -2.97 1.69 -12.69
CA CYS A 20 -3.96 1.49 -11.62
C CYS A 20 -5.21 0.74 -12.09
N GLU A 21 -5.73 1.03 -13.30
CA GLU A 21 -6.87 0.30 -13.88
C GLU A 21 -6.56 -1.19 -14.13
N SER A 22 -5.29 -1.53 -14.33
CA SER A 22 -4.85 -2.91 -14.52
C SER A 22 -4.71 -3.69 -13.20
N ASN A 23 -5.10 -3.10 -12.06
CA ASN A 23 -5.06 -3.71 -10.73
C ASN A 23 -3.68 -4.29 -10.38
N VAL A 24 -2.61 -3.53 -10.65
CA VAL A 24 -1.24 -3.96 -10.36
C VAL A 24 -0.92 -4.07 -8.87
N CYS A 25 -1.66 -3.35 -8.02
CA CYS A 25 -1.49 -3.42 -6.57
C CYS A 25 -2.19 -4.68 -6.02
N LEU A 26 -1.44 -5.50 -5.28
CA LEU A 26 -1.88 -6.80 -4.79
C LEU A 26 -2.42 -6.71 -3.36
N ASN A 27 -3.00 -7.82 -2.88
CA ASN A 27 -3.42 -7.99 -1.48
C ASN A 27 -4.40 -6.92 -0.95
N GLY A 28 -5.23 -6.36 -1.83
CA GLY A 28 -6.21 -5.33 -1.47
C GLY A 28 -5.64 -3.92 -1.32
N ALA A 29 -4.41 -3.69 -1.82
CA ALA A 29 -3.78 -2.37 -1.82
C ALA A 29 -4.49 -1.37 -2.74
N THR A 30 -4.46 -0.08 -2.35
CA THR A 30 -5.10 1.00 -3.12
C THR A 30 -4.07 1.69 -4.01
N CYS A 31 -4.30 1.69 -5.33
CA CYS A 31 -3.43 2.39 -6.27
C CYS A 31 -3.67 3.91 -6.23
N LYS A 32 -2.59 4.69 -6.15
CA LYS A 32 -2.61 6.15 -6.21
C LYS A 32 -1.67 6.66 -7.29
N VAL A 33 -2.20 7.52 -8.15
CA VAL A 33 -1.41 8.21 -9.18
C VAL A 33 -0.89 9.52 -8.61
N ASN A 34 0.41 9.77 -8.74
CA ASN A 34 1.03 11.05 -8.44
C ASN A 34 1.34 11.76 -9.77
N ASP A 35 0.54 12.78 -10.09
CA ASP A 35 0.67 13.55 -11.33
C ASP A 35 1.96 14.39 -11.37
N GLN A 36 2.41 14.87 -10.20
CA GLN A 36 3.60 15.73 -10.07
C GLN A 36 4.88 14.96 -10.40
N ASP A 37 5.06 13.78 -9.80
CA ASP A 37 6.24 12.92 -10.01
C ASP A 37 6.08 11.96 -11.20
N ARG A 38 4.96 12.03 -11.92
CA ARG A 38 4.65 11.17 -13.07
C ARG A 38 4.77 9.68 -12.72
N SER A 39 4.33 9.32 -11.54
CA SER A 39 4.47 7.97 -10.98
C SER A 39 3.15 7.48 -10.39
N PHE A 40 3.08 6.19 -10.10
CA PHE A 40 2.03 5.63 -9.27
C PHE A 40 2.68 4.94 -8.08
N HIS A 41 1.92 4.79 -7.00
CA HIS A 41 2.32 4.04 -5.83
C HIS A 41 1.14 3.25 -5.27
N CYS A 42 1.42 2.07 -4.76
CA CYS A 42 0.43 1.25 -4.07
C CYS A 42 0.44 1.58 -2.58
N LEU A 43 -0.74 1.91 -2.05
CA LEU A 43 -0.95 2.03 -0.61
C LEU A 43 -1.20 0.64 -0.05
N CYS A 44 -0.16 0.05 0.54
CA CYS A 44 -0.22 -1.29 1.10
C CYS A 44 -1.07 -1.33 2.38
N PRO A 45 -1.92 -2.35 2.54
CA PRO A 45 -2.57 -2.59 3.80
C PRO A 45 -1.56 -2.99 4.88
N VAL A 46 -2.01 -2.92 6.13
CA VAL A 46 -1.21 -3.34 7.29
C VAL A 46 -0.79 -4.80 7.10
N GLY A 47 0.51 -5.07 7.29
CA GLY A 47 1.07 -6.42 7.10
C GLY A 47 1.57 -6.71 5.68
N PHE A 48 1.55 -5.77 4.73
CA PHE A 48 2.11 -5.95 3.40
C PHE A 48 3.16 -4.87 3.04
N GLU A 49 4.08 -5.23 2.15
CA GLU A 49 5.16 -4.40 1.63
C GLU A 49 5.56 -4.77 0.20
N GLY A 50 6.48 -3.98 -0.35
CA GLY A 50 6.90 -4.07 -1.75
C GLY A 50 6.33 -2.93 -2.59
N LEU A 51 6.74 -2.87 -3.86
CA LEU A 51 6.28 -1.83 -4.78
C LEU A 51 4.79 -1.99 -5.10
N LEU A 52 4.34 -3.25 -5.19
CA LEU A 52 2.98 -3.63 -5.52
C LEU A 52 2.25 -4.25 -4.33
N CYS A 53 2.82 -4.16 -3.13
CA CYS A 53 2.32 -4.82 -1.92
C CYS A 53 2.25 -6.34 -2.09
N GLU A 54 3.18 -6.90 -2.86
CA GLU A 54 3.27 -8.32 -3.21
C GLU A 54 3.80 -9.18 -2.06
N SER A 55 4.53 -8.58 -1.12
CA SER A 55 5.19 -9.29 -0.03
C SER A 55 4.44 -9.06 1.28
N GLU A 56 4.28 -10.12 2.07
CA GLU A 56 3.81 -10.00 3.46
C GLU A 56 4.97 -9.51 4.35
N LYS A 57 4.69 -8.51 5.17
CA LYS A 57 5.65 -8.02 6.16
C LYS A 57 5.86 -9.08 7.21
N VAL A 58 7.12 -9.43 7.42
CA VAL A 58 7.51 -10.29 8.54
C VAL A 58 7.61 -9.45 9.80
N CYS A 59 6.98 -9.93 10.87
CA CYS A 59 7.03 -9.27 12.17
C CYS A 59 8.35 -9.65 12.86
N SER A 60 9.41 -8.87 12.61
CA SER A 60 10.77 -9.15 13.11
C SER A 60 11.02 -8.69 14.56
N LEU A 61 9.98 -8.30 15.29
CA LEU A 61 10.12 -7.86 16.69
C LEU A 61 10.14 -9.08 17.60
N GLU A 62 11.21 -9.23 18.37
CA GLU A 62 11.30 -10.28 19.39
C GLU A 62 10.41 -9.92 20.58
N CYS A 63 9.37 -10.73 20.78
CA CYS A 63 8.45 -10.58 21.89
C CYS A 63 8.77 -11.59 23.00
N HIS A 64 9.06 -11.09 24.20
CA HIS A 64 9.29 -11.92 25.39
C HIS A 64 7.98 -12.36 26.05
N ASN A 65 8.05 -13.29 27.02
CA ASN A 65 6.92 -13.77 27.82
C ASN A 65 5.73 -14.27 26.96
N ASN A 66 6.03 -15.03 25.90
CA ASN A 66 5.01 -15.53 24.95
C ASN A 66 4.18 -14.44 24.25
N GLY A 67 4.66 -13.20 24.20
CA GLY A 67 4.01 -12.14 23.43
C GLY A 67 3.97 -12.47 21.94
N VAL A 68 2.89 -12.07 21.27
CA VAL A 68 2.72 -12.25 19.82
C VAL A 68 3.02 -10.94 19.10
N CYS A 69 3.91 -10.97 18.12
CA CYS A 69 4.20 -9.80 17.29
C CYS A 69 3.03 -9.53 16.34
N VAL A 70 2.46 -8.33 16.39
CA VAL A 70 1.37 -7.87 15.52
C VAL A 70 1.69 -6.49 14.96
N PHE A 71 1.14 -6.17 13.79
CA PHE A 71 1.20 -4.79 13.29
C PHE A 71 0.00 -3.99 13.82
N THR A 72 0.27 -2.81 14.33
CA THR A 72 -0.75 -1.81 14.68
C THR A 72 -1.42 -1.24 13.42
N ASP A 73 -2.53 -0.52 13.57
CA ASP A 73 -3.22 0.17 12.45
C ASP A 73 -2.34 1.22 11.75
N VAL A 74 -1.26 1.65 12.43
CA VAL A 74 -0.23 2.56 11.91
C VAL A 74 0.85 1.80 11.10
N GLY A 75 0.74 0.47 11.00
CA GLY A 75 1.70 -0.39 10.31
C GLY A 75 3.02 -0.61 11.07
N LYS A 76 3.08 -0.27 12.36
CA LYS A 76 4.24 -0.49 13.23
C LYS A 76 4.13 -1.84 13.96
N PRO A 77 5.21 -2.64 14.04
CA PRO A 77 5.21 -3.88 14.82
C PRO A 77 5.10 -3.56 16.32
N LYS A 78 4.27 -4.32 17.03
CA LYS A 78 4.02 -4.23 18.46
C LYS A 78 3.85 -5.64 19.02
N CYS A 79 4.37 -5.89 20.22
CA CYS A 79 4.05 -7.10 20.95
C CYS A 79 2.67 -6.99 21.58
N ASN A 80 1.76 -7.88 21.17
CA ASN A 80 0.52 -8.11 21.87
C ASN A 80 0.78 -9.13 22.99
N CYS A 81 0.79 -8.65 24.22
CA CYS A 81 0.83 -9.50 25.40
C CYS A 81 -0.62 -9.84 25.76
N SER A 82 -0.90 -11.10 26.08
CA SER A 82 -2.19 -11.48 26.68
C SER A 82 -2.31 -10.76 28.02
N GLU A 83 -3.42 -10.06 28.23
CA GLU A 83 -3.69 -9.34 29.48
C GLU A 83 -3.65 -10.35 30.65
N GLY A 84 -2.59 -10.29 31.46
CA GLY A 84 -2.42 -11.19 32.61
C GLY A 84 -1.04 -11.84 32.81
N ILE A 85 0.01 -11.40 32.11
CA ILE A 85 1.42 -11.78 32.41
C ILE A 85 2.18 -10.55 32.90
#